data_AF-A0A2T0VG63-F1
#
_entry.id   AF-A0A2T0VG63-F1
#
_cell.length_a   1.000
_cell.length_b   1.000
_cell.length_c   1.000
_cell.angle_alpha   90.00
_cell.angle_beta   90.00
_cell.angle_gamma   90.00
#
_symmetry.space_group_name_H-M   'P 1'
#
loop_
_entity.id
_entity.type
_entity.pdbx_description
1 polymer ?
#
loop_
_entity_poly.entity_id
_entity_poly.type
_entity_poly.pdbx_seq_one_letter_code
_entity_poly.pdbx_strand_id
1 'polypeptide(L)'
;MHQHLATKLSMAVAVVVLVTLTSCSGQTTPETSPTSSQETEMIDPAQARTDLYAQLDAAQALVGGEWDNSDDSSPMGCTLNSTEGVTFTGTRYSNDTAGEESLAAVAQLWEGMGFTTEARNDVGPYKVIVATSTTDPSHVLRYGLAEQAMYLEGQGACGEGDLYEWVMKIRQESEDATQE
;
A
#
# COMPACT_ATOMS: atom_id res chain seq x y z
N MET A 1 29.82 39.91 38.96
CA MET A 1 30.10 39.02 40.10
C MET A 1 29.63 37.62 39.73
N HIS A 2 30.58 36.69 39.62
CA HIS A 2 30.51 35.20 39.74
C HIS A 2 29.36 34.48 39.01
N GLN A 3 29.55 33.93 37.79
CA GLN A 3 30.09 32.59 37.45
C GLN A 3 29.45 31.42 38.22
N HIS A 4 28.89 30.44 37.49
CA HIS A 4 29.34 29.03 37.53
C HIS A 4 28.77 28.22 36.35
N LEU A 5 29.68 27.77 35.47
CA LEU A 5 29.50 26.66 34.52
C LEU A 5 29.33 25.34 35.27
N ALA A 6 28.57 24.39 34.71
CA ALA A 6 28.72 22.98 35.03
C ALA A 6 28.61 22.10 33.78
N THR A 7 29.78 21.78 33.23
CA THR A 7 30.07 20.75 32.23
C THR A 7 30.07 19.36 32.87
N LYS A 8 29.45 18.34 32.27
CA LYS A 8 29.83 16.91 32.43
C LYS A 8 29.54 16.17 31.12
N LEU A 9 30.56 15.85 30.32
CA LEU A 9 31.47 14.69 30.33
C LEU A 9 30.90 13.47 29.58
N SER A 10 31.45 13.27 28.38
CA SER A 10 31.38 12.07 27.54
C SER A 10 31.89 10.81 28.25
N MET A 11 31.35 9.65 27.87
CA MET A 11 32.11 8.39 27.85
C MET A 11 31.71 7.56 26.63
N ALA A 12 32.66 7.47 25.69
CA ALA A 12 32.68 6.46 24.64
C ALA A 12 33.27 5.17 25.23
N VAL A 13 32.67 4.02 24.93
CA VAL A 13 33.29 2.71 25.20
C VAL A 13 33.40 1.99 23.87
N ALA A 14 34.63 1.96 23.34
CA ALA A 14 35.03 1.12 22.23
C ALA A 14 35.36 -0.27 22.78
N VAL A 15 34.69 -1.31 22.30
CA VAL A 15 35.06 -2.70 22.55
C VAL A 15 35.60 -3.28 21.25
N VAL A 16 36.93 -3.39 21.19
CA VAL A 16 37.66 -4.11 20.15
C VAL A 16 37.73 -5.57 20.59
N VAL A 17 37.04 -6.46 19.89
CA VAL A 17 37.19 -7.92 20.04
C VAL A 17 38.04 -8.43 18.89
N LEU A 18 39.19 -9.01 19.23
CA LEU A 18 40.22 -9.46 18.31
C LEU A 18 40.51 -10.92 18.66
N VAL A 19 39.92 -11.89 17.94
CA VAL A 19 40.14 -13.32 18.19
C VAL A 19 40.18 -14.14 16.89
N THR A 20 41.43 -14.52 16.57
CA THR A 20 41.96 -15.74 15.93
C THR A 20 41.60 -16.13 14.48
N LEU A 21 42.67 -16.09 13.66
CA LEU A 21 42.85 -16.79 12.39
C LEU A 21 43.01 -18.30 12.62
N THR A 22 42.01 -19.09 12.24
CA THR A 22 42.19 -20.52 11.96
C THR A 22 41.99 -20.77 10.46
N SER A 23 43.09 -21.16 9.82
CA SER A 23 43.18 -21.66 8.45
C SER A 23 42.42 -22.98 8.30
N CYS A 24 41.50 -23.05 7.34
CA CYS A 24 41.10 -24.29 6.67
C CYS A 24 40.65 -23.98 5.24
N SER A 25 41.45 -24.51 4.30
CA SER A 25 41.08 -25.24 3.09
C SER A 25 40.04 -24.66 2.13
N GLY A 26 40.46 -24.58 0.86
CA GLY A 26 39.70 -24.05 -0.27
C GLY A 26 38.26 -24.53 -0.36
N GLN A 27 37.40 -23.55 -0.61
CA GLN A 27 36.05 -23.76 -1.09
C GLN A 27 35.93 -22.99 -2.39
N THR A 28 35.87 -23.71 -3.50
CA THR A 28 35.46 -23.18 -4.80
C THR A 28 34.06 -22.64 -4.60
N THR A 29 33.90 -21.34 -4.46
CA THR A 29 32.60 -20.69 -4.38
C THR A 29 31.91 -20.91 -5.73
N PRO A 30 30.79 -21.63 -5.80
CA PRO A 30 29.94 -21.50 -6.97
C PRO A 30 29.40 -20.07 -6.93
N GLU A 31 29.73 -19.26 -7.92
CA GLU A 31 28.99 -18.02 -8.24
C GLU A 31 27.54 -18.42 -8.49
N THR A 32 26.77 -18.47 -7.41
CA THR A 32 25.32 -18.52 -7.49
C THR A 32 24.93 -17.06 -7.65
N SER A 33 24.89 -16.60 -8.91
CA SER A 33 24.20 -15.36 -9.25
C SER A 33 22.81 -15.44 -8.62
N PRO A 34 22.41 -14.51 -7.74
CA PRO A 34 21.03 -14.44 -7.34
C PRO A 34 20.27 -13.89 -8.55
N THR A 35 19.84 -14.78 -9.44
CA THR A 35 18.69 -14.50 -10.31
C THR A 35 17.47 -14.47 -9.39
N SER A 36 17.34 -13.38 -8.64
CA SER A 36 16.13 -13.04 -7.91
C SER A 36 15.15 -12.49 -8.94
N SER A 37 14.59 -13.40 -9.75
CA SER A 37 13.31 -13.16 -10.39
C SER A 37 12.27 -13.22 -9.28
N GLN A 38 12.06 -12.12 -8.57
CA GLN A 38 10.82 -11.95 -7.81
C GLN A 38 9.73 -11.80 -8.86
N GLU A 39 9.23 -12.93 -9.33
CA GLU A 39 8.01 -12.98 -10.11
C GLU A 39 6.89 -12.49 -9.20
N THR A 40 6.24 -11.39 -9.58
CA THR A 40 5.06 -10.94 -8.84
C THR A 40 4.00 -12.03 -8.97
N GLU A 41 3.72 -12.68 -7.85
CA GLU A 41 2.68 -13.68 -7.72
C GLU A 41 1.33 -12.97 -7.49
N MET A 42 0.28 -13.50 -8.12
CA MET A 42 -1.09 -13.07 -7.83
C MET A 42 -1.48 -13.53 -6.41
N ILE A 43 -2.39 -12.80 -5.77
CA ILE A 43 -2.85 -13.12 -4.41
C ILE A 43 -4.27 -13.71 -4.41
N ASP A 44 -4.76 -14.23 -3.29
CA ASP A 44 -6.17 -14.60 -3.19
C ASP A 44 -7.07 -13.36 -3.37
N PRO A 45 -8.13 -13.38 -4.22
CA PRO A 45 -8.94 -12.19 -4.46
C PRO A 45 -9.72 -11.69 -3.23
N ALA A 46 -10.12 -12.55 -2.28
CA ALA A 46 -10.73 -12.06 -1.04
C ALA A 46 -9.70 -11.34 -0.17
N GLN A 47 -8.45 -11.83 -0.15
CA GLN A 47 -7.34 -11.11 0.48
C GLN A 47 -7.07 -9.78 -0.22
N ALA A 48 -7.04 -9.75 -1.56
CA ALA A 48 -6.86 -8.51 -2.34
C ALA A 48 -7.90 -7.45 -2.02
N ARG A 49 -9.17 -7.86 -1.92
CA ARG A 49 -10.28 -6.98 -1.51
C ARG A 49 -10.09 -6.45 -0.10
N THR A 50 -9.73 -7.33 0.84
CA THR A 50 -9.52 -6.97 2.24
C THR A 50 -8.37 -5.97 2.39
N ASP A 51 -7.26 -6.21 1.70
CA ASP A 51 -6.09 -5.33 1.73
C ASP A 51 -6.39 -3.97 1.12
N LEU A 52 -7.11 -3.92 -0.01
CA LEU A 52 -7.58 -2.68 -0.62
C LEU A 52 -8.38 -1.84 0.38
N TYR A 53 -9.40 -2.43 1.01
CA TYR A 53 -10.26 -1.68 1.93
C TYR A 53 -9.50 -1.24 3.18
N ALA A 54 -8.57 -2.05 3.69
CA ALA A 54 -7.71 -1.66 4.82
C ALA A 54 -6.79 -0.46 4.47
N GLN A 55 -6.29 -0.39 3.23
CA GLN A 55 -5.48 0.74 2.77
C GLN A 55 -6.30 2.03 2.65
N LEU A 56 -7.55 1.92 2.18
CA LEU A 56 -8.48 3.04 2.13
C LEU A 56 -8.90 3.47 3.55
N ASP A 57 -9.15 2.53 4.46
CA ASP A 57 -9.50 2.80 5.86
C ASP A 57 -8.37 3.55 6.56
N ALA A 58 -7.11 3.14 6.33
CA ALA A 58 -5.94 3.82 6.88
C ALA A 58 -5.82 5.27 6.39
N ALA A 59 -6.10 5.52 5.10
CA ALA A 59 -6.11 6.87 4.55
C ALA A 59 -7.25 7.72 5.13
N GLN A 60 -8.46 7.15 5.28
CA GLN A 60 -9.59 7.84 5.94
C GLN A 60 -9.25 8.22 7.39
N ALA A 61 -8.72 7.27 8.16
CA ALA A 61 -8.35 7.50 9.55
C ALA A 61 -7.27 8.58 9.69
N LEU A 62 -6.34 8.66 8.72
CA LEU A 62 -5.29 9.67 8.71
C LEU A 62 -5.84 11.08 8.42
N VAL A 63 -6.73 11.20 7.43
CA VAL A 63 -7.26 12.50 6.99
C VAL A 63 -8.38 12.99 7.91
N GLY A 64 -9.16 12.07 8.48
CA GLY A 64 -10.35 12.37 9.26
C GLY A 64 -11.55 12.76 8.39
N GLY A 65 -12.59 13.28 9.04
CA GLY A 65 -13.85 13.65 8.40
C GLY A 65 -14.88 12.53 8.39
N GLU A 66 -16.10 12.87 7.99
CA GLU A 66 -17.19 11.92 7.77
C GLU A 66 -17.15 11.43 6.32
N TRP A 67 -17.21 10.11 6.13
CA TRP A 67 -17.08 9.49 4.81
C TRP A 67 -18.30 8.64 4.46
N ASP A 68 -18.71 8.74 3.20
CA ASP A 68 -19.63 7.81 2.57
C ASP A 68 -18.82 6.75 1.83
N ASN A 69 -18.92 5.50 2.29
CA ASN A 69 -18.19 4.36 1.74
C ASN A 69 -19.08 3.65 0.73
N SER A 70 -18.83 3.89 -0.55
CA SER A 70 -19.49 3.24 -1.69
C SER A 70 -18.58 2.18 -2.30
N ASP A 71 -17.96 1.35 -1.46
CA ASP A 71 -17.06 0.29 -1.90
C ASP A 71 -17.83 -0.76 -2.72
N ASP A 72 -17.37 -1.06 -3.94
CA ASP A 72 -18.03 -2.02 -4.83
C ASP A 72 -17.52 -3.43 -4.53
N SER A 73 -18.43 -4.27 -4.03
CA SER A 73 -18.13 -5.69 -3.79
C SER A 73 -18.05 -6.52 -5.08
N SER A 74 -18.42 -5.94 -6.22
CA SER A 74 -18.42 -6.63 -7.51
C SER A 74 -16.99 -6.89 -7.98
N PRO A 75 -16.65 -8.12 -8.37
CA PRO A 75 -15.33 -8.42 -8.90
C PRO A 75 -15.20 -7.82 -10.30
N MET A 76 -13.98 -7.40 -10.65
CA MET A 76 -13.59 -6.94 -11.98
C MET A 76 -12.46 -7.81 -12.51
N GLY A 77 -12.37 -7.97 -13.83
CA GLY A 77 -11.23 -8.65 -14.45
C GLY A 77 -9.98 -7.78 -14.40
N CYS A 78 -8.83 -8.41 -14.20
CA CYS A 78 -7.52 -7.76 -14.29
C CYS A 78 -6.52 -8.65 -15.06
N THR A 79 -5.35 -8.09 -15.36
CA THR A 79 -4.26 -8.84 -15.98
C THR A 79 -2.94 -8.47 -15.32
N LEU A 80 -2.24 -9.47 -14.80
CA LEU A 80 -0.91 -9.31 -14.21
C LEU A 80 0.04 -10.30 -14.87
N ASN A 81 1.15 -9.81 -15.41
CA ASN A 81 2.16 -10.64 -16.11
C ASN A 81 1.58 -11.54 -17.22
N SER A 82 0.57 -11.03 -17.94
CA SER A 82 -0.18 -11.76 -18.99
C SER A 82 -1.10 -12.87 -18.48
N THR A 83 -1.30 -12.97 -17.18
CA THR A 83 -2.27 -13.88 -16.56
C THR A 83 -3.53 -13.10 -16.19
N GLU A 84 -4.68 -13.63 -16.59
CA GLU A 84 -5.99 -13.08 -16.21
C GLU A 84 -6.26 -13.37 -14.73
N GLY A 85 -6.89 -12.42 -14.06
CA GLY A 85 -7.24 -12.52 -12.66
C GLY A 85 -8.45 -11.68 -12.29
N VAL A 86 -8.66 -11.51 -10.99
CA VAL A 86 -9.78 -10.77 -10.40
C VAL A 86 -9.28 -9.68 -9.47
N THR A 87 -9.85 -8.49 -9.58
CA THR A 87 -9.61 -7.36 -8.68
C THR A 87 -10.95 -6.80 -8.19
N PHE A 88 -10.88 -5.86 -7.25
CA PHE A 88 -12.00 -5.13 -6.70
C PHE A 88 -11.68 -3.64 -6.69
N THR A 89 -12.72 -2.83 -6.62
CA THR A 89 -12.59 -1.38 -6.49
C THR A 89 -13.19 -0.89 -5.18
N GLY A 90 -12.67 0.23 -4.70
CA GLY A 90 -13.19 0.95 -3.55
C GLY A 90 -13.37 2.41 -3.93
N THR A 91 -14.42 3.03 -3.42
CA THR A 91 -14.74 4.43 -3.71
C THR A 91 -15.41 5.05 -2.50
N ARG A 92 -14.83 6.15 -2.02
CA ARG A 92 -15.24 6.80 -0.79
C ARG A 92 -15.19 8.30 -0.96
N TYR A 93 -16.21 8.98 -0.48
CA TYR A 93 -16.35 10.42 -0.62
C TYR A 93 -16.58 11.07 0.73
N SER A 94 -16.02 12.26 0.92
CA SER A 94 -16.33 13.12 2.06
C SER A 94 -16.73 14.50 1.54
N ASN A 95 -17.81 15.04 2.12
CA ASN A 95 -18.18 16.45 1.91
C ASN A 95 -17.42 17.40 2.85
N ASP A 96 -16.58 16.86 3.73
CA ASP A 96 -15.62 17.66 4.48
C ASP A 96 -14.47 18.06 3.56
N THR A 97 -13.68 19.04 4.02
CA THR A 97 -12.46 19.46 3.31
C THR A 97 -11.25 19.26 4.22
N ALA A 98 -10.11 18.92 3.60
CA ALA A 98 -8.82 18.92 4.26
C ALA A 98 -7.89 19.91 3.56
N GLY A 99 -6.88 20.39 4.30
CA GLY A 99 -5.81 21.18 3.72
C GLY A 99 -4.94 20.36 2.77
N GLU A 100 -4.23 21.05 1.88
CA GLU A 100 -3.35 20.43 0.89
C GLU A 100 -2.21 19.61 1.51
N GLU A 101 -1.85 19.88 2.76
CA GLU A 101 -0.91 19.08 3.54
C GLU A 101 -1.34 17.61 3.68
N SER A 102 -2.64 17.33 3.60
CA SER A 102 -3.18 15.97 3.64
C SER A 102 -2.70 15.12 2.46
N LEU A 103 -2.46 15.72 1.28
CA LEU A 103 -1.93 15.01 0.11
C LEU A 103 -0.56 14.41 0.42
N ALA A 104 0.34 15.21 1.02
CA ALA A 104 1.67 14.74 1.38
C ALA A 104 1.64 13.71 2.52
N ALA A 105 0.68 13.82 3.45
CA ALA A 105 0.50 12.83 4.52
C ALA A 105 0.02 11.48 3.98
N VAL A 106 -0.97 11.48 3.09
CA VAL A 106 -1.48 10.26 2.44
C VAL A 106 -0.41 9.64 1.52
N ALA A 107 0.35 10.46 0.80
CA ALA A 107 1.49 9.96 0.02
C ALA A 107 2.48 9.19 0.90
N GLN A 108 2.92 9.79 2.01
CA GLN A 108 3.84 9.15 2.96
C GLN A 108 3.27 7.86 3.56
N LEU A 109 1.97 7.83 3.87
CA LEU A 109 1.29 6.62 4.35
C LEU A 109 1.43 5.48 3.34
N TRP A 110 1.08 5.72 2.07
CA TRP A 110 1.12 4.69 1.04
C TRP A 110 2.53 4.30 0.63
N GLU A 111 3.49 5.23 0.63
CA GLU A 111 4.90 4.89 0.46
C GLU A 111 5.40 3.95 1.56
N GLY A 112 4.98 4.18 2.80
CA GLY A 112 5.23 3.27 3.93
C GLY A 112 4.64 1.87 3.74
N MET A 113 3.65 1.71 2.86
CA MET A 113 3.03 0.44 2.48
C MET A 113 3.66 -0.19 1.22
N GLY A 114 4.70 0.40 0.64
CA GLY A 114 5.40 -0.13 -0.53
C GLY A 114 4.90 0.36 -1.88
N PHE A 115 4.08 1.42 -1.89
CA PHE A 115 3.66 2.09 -3.12
C PHE A 115 4.68 3.14 -3.56
N THR A 116 4.67 3.44 -4.85
CA THR A 116 5.27 4.68 -5.39
C THR A 116 4.17 5.72 -5.56
N THR A 117 4.43 6.97 -5.21
CA THR A 117 3.41 8.03 -5.31
C THR A 117 3.78 9.11 -6.32
N GLU A 118 2.77 9.67 -6.95
CA GLU A 118 2.88 10.77 -7.91
C GLU A 118 1.79 11.80 -7.60
N ALA A 119 2.19 13.06 -7.48
CA ALA A 119 1.25 14.17 -7.40
C ALA A 119 0.81 14.59 -8.81
N ARG A 120 -0.51 14.66 -9.01
CA ARG A 120 -1.16 15.05 -10.26
C ARG A 120 -1.99 16.30 -10.06
N ASN A 121 -1.76 17.27 -10.95
CA ASN A 121 -2.45 18.57 -10.99
C ASN A 121 -3.11 18.81 -12.35
N ASP A 122 -3.16 17.78 -13.20
CA ASP A 122 -3.71 17.80 -14.55
C ASP A 122 -5.18 17.34 -14.61
N VAL A 123 -5.75 16.96 -13.47
CA VAL A 123 -7.13 16.49 -13.34
C VAL A 123 -8.05 17.66 -13.00
N GLY A 124 -8.27 18.58 -13.95
CA GLY A 124 -9.21 19.70 -13.76
C GLY A 124 -8.90 20.55 -12.51
N PRO A 125 -9.91 20.88 -11.66
CA PRO A 125 -9.67 21.63 -10.43
C PRO A 125 -9.13 20.76 -9.27
N TYR A 126 -8.95 19.46 -9.48
CA TYR A 126 -8.59 18.52 -8.43
C TYR A 126 -7.07 18.46 -8.24
N LYS A 127 -6.65 18.35 -6.98
CA LYS A 127 -5.28 18.00 -6.61
C LYS A 127 -5.27 16.56 -6.15
N VAL A 128 -4.48 15.71 -6.77
CA VAL A 128 -4.57 14.26 -6.58
C VAL A 128 -3.20 13.67 -6.28
N ILE A 129 -3.13 12.76 -5.32
CA ILE A 129 -2.02 11.80 -5.22
C ILE A 129 -2.49 10.48 -5.78
N VAL A 130 -1.70 9.92 -6.69
CA VAL A 130 -1.86 8.55 -7.20
C VAL A 130 -0.75 7.71 -6.61
N ALA A 131 -1.08 6.57 -6.03
CA ALA A 131 -0.14 5.58 -5.55
C ALA A 131 -0.26 4.31 -6.40
N THR A 132 0.86 3.78 -6.88
CA THR A 132 0.92 2.54 -7.65
C THR A 132 1.84 1.54 -6.95
N SER A 133 1.38 0.31 -6.76
CA SER A 133 2.19 -0.73 -6.14
C SER A 133 3.43 -1.03 -6.97
N THR A 134 4.55 -1.28 -6.30
CA THR A 134 5.83 -1.60 -6.94
C THR A 134 5.88 -3.03 -7.47
N THR A 135 5.03 -3.92 -6.96
CA THR A 135 4.97 -5.33 -7.35
C THR A 135 3.84 -5.58 -8.34
N ASP A 136 2.70 -4.89 -8.18
CA ASP A 136 1.52 -5.04 -9.04
C ASP A 136 1.05 -3.67 -9.57
N PRO A 137 1.42 -3.29 -10.81
CA PRO A 137 1.01 -2.01 -11.39
C PRO A 137 -0.51 -1.82 -11.56
N SER A 138 -1.31 -2.90 -11.44
CA SER A 138 -2.77 -2.81 -11.45
C SER A 138 -3.36 -2.40 -10.10
N HIS A 139 -2.58 -2.51 -9.01
CA HIS A 139 -2.95 -2.03 -7.69
C HIS A 139 -2.65 -0.53 -7.59
N VAL A 140 -3.72 0.27 -7.67
CA VAL A 140 -3.63 1.74 -7.71
C VAL A 140 -4.58 2.35 -6.69
N LEU A 141 -4.07 3.29 -5.90
CA LEU A 141 -4.86 4.10 -4.96
C LEU A 141 -4.83 5.56 -5.40
N ARG A 142 -5.91 6.31 -5.11
CA ARG A 142 -6.03 7.73 -5.42
C ARG A 142 -6.66 8.45 -4.25
N TYR A 143 -6.04 9.56 -3.86
CA TYR A 143 -6.60 10.50 -2.90
C TYR A 143 -6.64 11.87 -3.56
N GLY A 144 -7.78 12.52 -3.57
CA GLY A 144 -7.92 13.82 -4.19
C GLY A 144 -8.71 14.81 -3.36
N LEU A 145 -8.31 16.07 -3.52
CA LEU A 145 -8.98 17.24 -2.97
C LEU A 145 -9.72 17.96 -4.09
N ALA A 146 -10.99 18.21 -3.85
CA ALA A 146 -11.84 19.12 -4.62
C ALA A 146 -12.09 20.41 -3.81
N GLU A 147 -12.73 21.41 -4.42
CA GLU A 147 -13.04 22.68 -3.74
C GLU A 147 -13.89 22.48 -2.47
N GLN A 148 -14.76 21.46 -2.45
CA GLN A 148 -15.74 21.24 -1.37
C GLN A 148 -15.86 19.76 -0.97
N ALA A 149 -14.89 18.93 -1.37
CA ALA A 149 -14.96 17.51 -1.09
C ALA A 149 -13.56 16.88 -1.10
N MET A 150 -13.48 15.69 -0.52
CA MET A 150 -12.35 14.79 -0.64
C MET A 150 -12.85 13.47 -1.21
N TYR A 151 -11.96 12.75 -1.89
CA TYR A 151 -12.28 11.40 -2.34
C TYR A 151 -11.09 10.46 -2.18
N LEU A 152 -11.42 9.20 -1.94
CA LEU A 152 -10.51 8.07 -1.94
C LEU A 152 -11.05 7.04 -2.92
N GLU A 153 -10.23 6.61 -3.84
CA GLU A 153 -10.54 5.57 -4.81
C GLU A 153 -9.40 4.56 -4.84
N GLY A 154 -9.70 3.33 -5.15
CA GLY A 154 -8.66 2.35 -5.37
C GLY A 154 -9.12 1.18 -6.22
N GLN A 155 -8.15 0.57 -6.88
CA GLN A 155 -8.24 -0.75 -7.48
C GLN A 155 -7.24 -1.64 -6.74
N GLY A 156 -7.70 -2.77 -6.22
CA GLY A 156 -6.86 -3.70 -5.47
C GLY A 156 -5.86 -4.43 -6.37
N ALA A 157 -4.97 -5.19 -5.73
CA ALA A 157 -4.09 -6.11 -6.46
C ALA A 157 -4.89 -7.13 -7.27
N CYS A 158 -4.30 -7.58 -8.36
CA CYS A 158 -4.83 -8.62 -9.21
C CYS A 158 -4.64 -9.97 -8.53
N GLY A 159 -5.75 -10.58 -8.14
CA GLY A 159 -5.78 -11.88 -7.52
C GLY A 159 -6.02 -13.02 -8.49
N GLU A 160 -5.70 -14.24 -8.06
CA GLU A 160 -5.87 -15.46 -8.82
C GLU A 160 -7.34 -15.81 -9.03
N GLY A 161 -7.72 -16.12 -10.28
CA GLY A 161 -8.98 -16.78 -10.57
C GLY A 161 -9.70 -16.26 -11.80
N ASP A 162 -10.80 -16.93 -12.11
CA ASP A 162 -11.70 -16.54 -13.18
C ASP A 162 -12.79 -15.59 -12.68
N LEU A 163 -13.07 -14.54 -13.46
CA LEU A 163 -14.06 -13.53 -13.11
C LEU A 163 -15.46 -14.12 -12.96
N TYR A 164 -15.87 -15.02 -13.84
CA TYR A 164 -17.21 -15.60 -13.80
C TYR A 164 -17.40 -16.48 -12.57
N GLU A 165 -16.39 -17.28 -12.20
CA GLU A 165 -16.42 -18.05 -10.95
C GLU A 165 -16.60 -17.17 -9.72
N TRP A 166 -15.89 -16.04 -9.65
CA TRP A 166 -16.02 -15.09 -8.54
C TRP A 166 -17.39 -14.40 -8.49
N VAL A 167 -17.95 -14.01 -9.63
CA VAL A 167 -19.31 -13.46 -9.70
C VAL A 167 -20.33 -14.46 -9.15
N MET A 168 -20.20 -15.74 -9.53
CA MET A 168 -21.10 -16.78 -9.05
C MET A 168 -20.92 -17.06 -7.55
N LYS A 169 -19.69 -17.03 -7.04
CA LYS A 169 -19.38 -17.20 -5.61
C LYS A 169 -20.00 -16.09 -4.76
N ILE A 170 -19.78 -14.81 -5.11
CA ILE A 170 -20.31 -13.67 -4.37
C ILE A 170 -21.85 -13.68 -4.36
N ARG A 171 -22.46 -14.06 -5.49
CA ARG A 171 -23.91 -14.24 -5.55
C ARG A 171 -24.39 -15.28 -4.55
N GLN A 172 -23.76 -16.46 -4.51
CA GLN A 172 -24.13 -17.51 -3.56
C GLN A 172 -24.00 -17.02 -2.10
N GLU A 173 -22.89 -16.36 -1.76
CA GLU A 173 -22.66 -15.80 -0.42
C GLU A 173 -23.76 -14.78 -0.03
N SER A 174 -24.19 -13.94 -0.98
CA SER A 174 -25.28 -12.99 -0.74
C SER A 174 -26.64 -13.67 -0.52
N GLU A 175 -26.92 -14.77 -1.24
CA GLU A 175 -28.16 -15.54 -1.09
C GLU A 175 -28.20 -16.26 0.26
N ASP A 176 -27.06 -16.77 0.73
CA ASP A 176 -26.93 -17.44 2.02
C ASP A 176 -27.08 -16.46 3.20
N ALA A 177 -26.50 -15.26 3.11
CA ALA A 177 -26.59 -14.23 4.16
C ALA A 177 -28.02 -13.72 4.42
N THR A 178 -28.93 -13.88 3.47
CA THR A 178 -30.35 -13.45 3.62
C THR A 178 -31.24 -14.50 4.30
N GLN A 179 -30.72 -15.70 4.56
CA GLN A 179 -31.48 -16.81 5.14
C GLN A 179 -31.29 -16.98 6.66
N GLU A 180 -30.43 -16.17 7.28
CA GLU A 180 -30.21 -16.11 8.74
C GLU A 180 -31.11 -15.06 9.43
#